data_AF-A0A7C9DLY2-F1
#
_entry.id   AF-A0A7C9DLY2-F1
#
_cell.length_a   1.000
_cell.length_b   1.000
_cell.length_c   1.000
_cell.angle_alpha   90.00
_cell.angle_beta   90.00
_cell.angle_gamma   90.00
#
_symmetry.space_group_name_H-M   'P 1'
#
loop_
_entity.id
_entity.type
_entity.pdbx_description
1 polymer ?
#
loop_
_entity_poly.entity_id
_entity_poly.type
_entity_poly.pdbx_seq_one_letter_code
_entity_poly.pdbx_strand_id
1 'polypeptide(L)'
;RIINRLIAALKELKSMKNVSGILHNCATLDMATTHSKKCCERLVDEGAIDILLYQIRSVTRSIPDQEILKHCLSTLRNLVRYPHLADSLLNHRGSVETILWELLRNKEEGYFISCELLKQLCTTPRGVASIRSLPSMLKRLHALTEDLTKKVNHEKRNHRGLAARDNTERRLREAMKLLNLVNHS
;
A
#
# COMPACT_ATOMS: atom_id res chain seq x y z
N ARG A 1 -13.25 -25.31 3.19
CA ARG A 1 -14.12 -24.57 4.14
C ARG A 1 -13.69 -23.11 4.34
N ILE A 2 -12.40 -22.82 4.60
CA ILE A 2 -11.93 -21.42 4.81
C ILE A 2 -11.97 -20.55 3.54
N ILE A 3 -11.55 -21.10 2.39
CA ILE A 3 -11.55 -20.39 1.11
C ILE A 3 -12.95 -19.90 0.74
N ASN A 4 -14.00 -20.74 0.87
CA ASN A 4 -15.37 -20.33 0.54
C ASN A 4 -15.86 -19.16 1.40
N ARG A 5 -15.46 -19.10 2.68
CA ARG A 5 -15.78 -17.98 3.57
C ARG A 5 -15.06 -16.70 3.14
N LEU A 6 -13.81 -16.80 2.68
CA LEU A 6 -13.06 -15.65 2.15
C LEU A 6 -13.68 -15.10 0.87
N ILE A 7 -14.10 -15.99 -0.02
CA ILE A 7 -14.81 -15.60 -1.25
C ILE A 7 -16.14 -14.92 -0.92
N ALA A 8 -16.89 -15.43 0.06
CA ALA A 8 -18.11 -14.78 0.53
C ALA A 8 -17.83 -13.38 1.10
N ALA A 9 -16.84 -13.26 1.99
CA ALA A 9 -16.43 -11.98 2.57
C ALA A 9 -16.00 -10.96 1.49
N LEU A 10 -15.27 -11.42 0.47
CA LEU A 10 -14.88 -10.59 -0.67
C LEU A 10 -16.09 -10.12 -1.48
N LYS A 11 -17.05 -11.00 -1.76
CA LYS A 11 -18.27 -10.65 -2.51
C LYS A 11 -19.14 -9.66 -1.74
N GLU A 12 -19.24 -9.83 -0.43
CA GLU A 12 -19.97 -8.91 0.44
C GLU A 12 -19.34 -7.50 0.46
N LEU A 13 -18.01 -7.38 0.44
CA LEU A 13 -17.31 -6.08 0.41
C LEU A 13 -17.76 -5.17 -0.73
N LYS A 14 -18.18 -5.74 -1.87
CA LYS A 14 -18.63 -4.97 -3.03
C LYS A 14 -19.95 -4.23 -2.77
N SER A 15 -20.83 -4.78 -1.95
CA SER A 15 -22.17 -4.23 -1.67
C SER A 15 -22.31 -3.62 -0.27
N MET A 16 -21.34 -3.87 0.61
CA MET A 16 -21.40 -3.47 2.00
C MET A 16 -21.25 -1.96 2.18
N LYS A 17 -22.10 -1.36 3.01
CA LYS A 17 -22.06 0.07 3.36
C LYS A 17 -21.68 0.34 4.81
N ASN A 18 -21.75 -0.68 5.66
CA ASN A 18 -21.44 -0.54 7.08
C ASN A 18 -19.92 -0.66 7.29
N VAL A 19 -19.34 0.36 7.92
CA VAL A 19 -17.88 0.49 8.09
C VAL A 19 -17.32 -0.67 8.93
N SER A 20 -18.01 -1.09 9.99
CA SER A 20 -17.54 -2.17 10.87
C SER A 20 -17.43 -3.52 10.16
N GLY A 21 -18.39 -3.87 9.30
CA GLY A 21 -18.35 -5.10 8.51
C GLY A 21 -17.33 -5.02 7.38
N ILE A 22 -17.16 -3.85 6.75
CA ILE A 22 -16.08 -3.65 5.76
C ILE A 22 -14.72 -3.88 6.42
N LEU A 23 -14.51 -3.29 7.60
CA LEU A 23 -13.29 -3.47 8.38
C LEU A 23 -13.08 -4.95 8.75
N HIS A 24 -14.11 -5.63 9.25
CA HIS A 24 -14.04 -7.06 9.60
C HIS A 24 -13.66 -7.94 8.41
N ASN A 25 -14.29 -7.72 7.25
CA ASN A 25 -14.00 -8.49 6.05
C ASN A 25 -12.59 -8.19 5.52
N CYS A 26 -12.16 -6.91 5.52
CA CYS A 26 -10.79 -6.55 5.13
C CYS A 26 -9.73 -7.18 6.05
N ALA A 27 -9.95 -7.15 7.36
CA ALA A 27 -9.05 -7.79 8.34
C ALA A 27 -8.97 -9.32 8.13
N THR A 28 -10.10 -9.95 7.80
CA THR A 28 -10.15 -11.39 7.50
C THR A 28 -9.37 -11.74 6.23
N LEU A 29 -9.48 -10.92 5.18
CA LEU A 29 -8.69 -11.09 3.95
C LEU A 29 -7.19 -10.92 4.19
N ASP A 30 -6.81 -9.89 4.95
CA ASP A 30 -5.41 -9.61 5.29
C ASP A 30 -4.76 -10.77 6.06
N MET A 31 -5.45 -11.25 7.11
CA MET A 31 -4.98 -12.40 7.89
C MET A 31 -4.83 -13.65 7.02
N ALA A 32 -5.82 -13.96 6.17
CA ALA A 32 -5.76 -15.16 5.33
C ALA A 32 -4.67 -15.09 4.26
N THR A 33 -4.48 -13.93 3.63
CA THR A 33 -3.43 -13.73 2.61
C THR A 33 -2.03 -13.70 3.21
N THR A 34 -1.91 -13.39 4.50
CA THR A 34 -0.62 -13.44 5.20
C THR A 34 -0.01 -14.84 5.20
N HIS A 35 -0.86 -15.87 5.34
CA HIS A 35 -0.43 -17.25 5.62
C HIS A 35 -0.65 -18.25 4.49
N SER A 36 -1.35 -17.90 3.41
CA SER A 36 -1.75 -18.88 2.38
C SER A 36 -1.66 -18.33 0.96
N LYS A 37 -0.68 -18.83 0.19
CA LYS A 37 -0.55 -18.58 -1.26
C LYS A 37 -1.82 -18.94 -2.02
N LYS A 38 -2.43 -20.10 -1.71
CA LYS A 38 -3.67 -20.56 -2.37
C LYS A 38 -4.84 -19.60 -2.12
N CYS A 39 -4.89 -18.97 -0.95
CA CYS A 39 -5.88 -17.92 -0.68
C CYS A 39 -5.60 -16.69 -1.53
N CYS A 40 -4.34 -16.27 -1.66
CA CYS A 40 -3.96 -15.14 -2.52
C CYS A 40 -4.36 -15.38 -3.98
N GLU A 41 -4.00 -16.55 -4.53
CA GLU A 41 -4.34 -16.95 -5.91
C GLU A 41 -5.86 -16.93 -6.10
N ARG A 42 -6.61 -17.58 -5.21
CA ARG A 42 -8.06 -17.66 -5.35
C ARG A 42 -8.77 -16.31 -5.20
N LEU A 43 -8.28 -15.42 -4.34
CA LEU A 43 -8.84 -14.08 -4.19
C LEU A 43 -8.62 -13.25 -5.46
N VAL A 44 -7.44 -13.34 -6.08
CA VAL A 44 -7.16 -12.68 -7.35
C VAL A 44 -8.06 -13.22 -8.46
N ASP A 45 -8.26 -14.54 -8.55
CA ASP A 45 -9.19 -15.16 -9.50
C ASP A 45 -10.64 -14.67 -9.34
N GLU A 46 -11.05 -14.33 -8.11
CA GLU A 46 -12.39 -13.82 -7.80
C GLU A 46 -12.48 -12.28 -7.88
N GLY A 47 -11.45 -11.61 -8.43
CA GLY A 47 -11.46 -10.16 -8.69
C GLY A 47 -11.12 -9.29 -7.48
N ALA A 48 -10.33 -9.80 -6.52
CA ALA A 48 -10.02 -9.05 -5.30
C ALA A 48 -9.27 -7.73 -5.55
N ILE A 49 -8.43 -7.65 -6.60
CA ILE A 49 -7.62 -6.45 -6.87
C ILE A 49 -8.52 -5.21 -7.06
N ASP A 50 -9.53 -5.32 -7.91
CA ASP A 50 -10.47 -4.24 -8.21
C ASP A 50 -11.22 -3.78 -6.96
N ILE A 51 -11.68 -4.75 -6.14
CA ILE A 51 -12.43 -4.51 -4.92
C ILE A 51 -11.53 -3.80 -3.89
N LEU A 52 -10.31 -4.29 -3.66
CA LEU A 52 -9.38 -3.69 -2.71
C LEU A 52 -8.97 -2.27 -3.15
N LEU A 53 -8.70 -2.06 -4.44
CA LEU A 53 -8.38 -0.74 -4.97
C LEU A 53 -9.58 0.22 -4.88
N TYR A 54 -10.80 -0.27 -5.05
CA TYR A 54 -12.01 0.53 -4.81
C TYR A 54 -12.12 0.96 -3.34
N GLN A 55 -11.90 0.05 -2.39
CA GLN A 55 -11.93 0.39 -0.95
C GLN A 55 -10.87 1.44 -0.62
N ILE A 56 -9.63 1.28 -1.09
CA ILE A 56 -8.52 2.24 -0.89
C ILE A 56 -8.90 3.65 -1.38
N ARG A 57 -9.61 3.78 -2.50
CA ARG A 57 -10.02 5.09 -3.03
C ARG A 57 -11.22 5.69 -2.30
N SER A 58 -12.04 4.86 -1.65
CA SER A 58 -13.30 5.26 -1.02
C SER A 58 -13.15 5.67 0.44
N VAL A 59 -12.09 5.21 1.12
CA VAL A 59 -11.83 5.50 2.53
C VAL A 59 -11.53 6.99 2.79
N THR A 60 -12.06 7.50 3.90
CA THR A 60 -11.78 8.86 4.37
C THR A 60 -10.61 8.88 5.39
N ARG A 61 -10.44 10.00 6.09
CA ARG A 61 -9.44 10.15 7.16
C ARG A 61 -9.96 9.75 8.55
N SER A 62 -11.18 9.23 8.64
CA SER A 62 -11.69 8.69 9.89
C SER A 62 -10.82 7.52 10.38
N ILE A 63 -10.70 7.34 11.70
CA ILE A 63 -9.94 6.24 12.30
C ILE A 63 -10.35 4.87 11.70
N PRO A 64 -11.64 4.50 11.63
CA PRO A 64 -12.00 3.19 11.09
C PRO A 64 -11.68 3.05 9.58
N ASP A 65 -11.78 4.13 8.81
CA ASP A 65 -11.40 4.12 7.40
C ASP A 65 -9.88 3.94 7.20
N GLN A 66 -9.06 4.50 8.07
CA GLN A 66 -7.61 4.29 8.03
C GLN A 66 -7.22 2.84 8.39
N GLU A 67 -8.00 2.17 9.24
CA GLU A 67 -7.82 0.74 9.50
C GLU A 67 -8.26 -0.13 8.31
N ILE A 68 -9.34 0.23 7.62
CA ILE A 68 -9.74 -0.42 6.35
C ILE A 68 -8.62 -0.27 5.31
N LEU A 69 -8.11 0.96 5.15
CA LEU A 69 -7.00 1.27 4.24
C LEU A 69 -5.78 0.39 4.53
N LYS A 70 -5.40 0.27 5.80
CA LYS A 70 -4.28 -0.56 6.25
C LYS A 70 -4.44 -2.01 5.81
N HIS A 71 -5.59 -2.62 6.10
CA HIS A 71 -5.84 -4.01 5.73
C HIS A 71 -5.89 -4.20 4.21
N CYS A 72 -6.44 -3.25 3.45
CA CYS A 72 -6.45 -3.33 2.00
C CYS A 72 -5.04 -3.27 1.41
N LEU A 73 -4.21 -2.31 1.86
CA LEU A 73 -2.82 -2.18 1.42
C LEU A 73 -1.99 -3.40 1.85
N SER A 74 -2.20 -3.92 3.07
CA SER A 74 -1.52 -5.12 3.56
C SER A 74 -1.89 -6.34 2.74
N THR A 75 -3.18 -6.50 2.41
CA THR A 75 -3.65 -7.57 1.52
C THR A 75 -2.97 -7.47 0.16
N LEU A 76 -2.94 -6.31 -0.49
CA LEU A 76 -2.23 -6.13 -1.77
C LEU A 76 -0.73 -6.46 -1.65
N ARG A 77 -0.06 -5.99 -0.58
CA ARG A 77 1.32 -6.36 -0.27
C ARG A 77 1.49 -7.88 -0.13
N ASN A 78 0.54 -8.55 0.49
CA ASN A 78 0.57 -10.01 0.64
C ASN A 78 0.47 -10.74 -0.71
N LEU A 79 -0.31 -10.20 -1.65
CA LEU A 79 -0.44 -10.75 -3.01
C LEU A 79 0.87 -10.61 -3.79
N VAL A 80 1.47 -9.42 -3.82
CA VAL A 80 2.64 -9.14 -4.69
C VAL A 80 3.92 -9.85 -4.26
N ARG A 81 3.93 -10.50 -3.09
CA ARG A 81 5.00 -11.44 -2.71
C ARG A 81 5.16 -12.59 -3.72
N TYR A 82 4.12 -12.87 -4.50
CA TYR A 82 4.13 -13.88 -5.55
C TYR A 82 4.19 -13.21 -6.93
N PRO A 83 5.24 -13.46 -7.76
CA PRO A 83 5.46 -12.71 -9.01
C PRO A 83 4.26 -12.66 -9.97
N HIS A 84 3.59 -13.79 -10.21
CA HIS A 84 2.43 -13.84 -11.09
C HIS A 84 1.23 -13.00 -10.58
N LEU A 85 1.07 -12.83 -9.27
CA LEU A 85 0.03 -11.96 -8.70
C LEU A 85 0.46 -10.49 -8.71
N ALA A 86 1.77 -10.21 -8.61
CA ALA A 86 2.30 -8.88 -8.83
C ALA A 86 2.01 -8.42 -10.27
N ASP A 87 2.16 -9.30 -11.26
CA ASP A 87 1.79 -9.02 -12.65
C ASP A 87 0.30 -8.71 -12.80
N SER A 88 -0.59 -9.44 -12.11
CA SER A 88 -2.02 -9.14 -12.08
C SER A 88 -2.31 -7.75 -11.53
N LEU A 89 -1.62 -7.33 -10.47
CA LEU A 89 -1.76 -5.97 -9.92
C LEU A 89 -1.22 -4.90 -10.89
N LEU A 90 -0.07 -5.14 -11.53
CA LEU A 90 0.53 -4.24 -12.51
C LEU A 90 -0.32 -4.11 -13.79
N ASN A 91 -1.06 -5.16 -14.17
CA ASN A 91 -2.01 -5.13 -15.28
C ASN A 91 -3.23 -4.27 -14.99
N HIS A 92 -3.61 -4.11 -13.72
CA HIS A 92 -4.79 -3.32 -13.36
C HIS A 92 -4.54 -1.82 -13.54
N ARG A 93 -5.34 -1.16 -14.39
CA ARG A 93 -5.22 0.27 -14.67
C ARG A 93 -5.28 1.11 -13.39
N GLY A 94 -4.32 2.02 -13.23
CA GLY A 94 -4.27 2.96 -12.10
C GLY A 94 -3.96 2.33 -10.74
N SER A 95 -3.58 1.04 -10.67
CA SER A 95 -3.23 0.38 -9.40
C SER A 95 -2.01 1.03 -8.74
N VAL A 96 -0.93 1.17 -9.50
CA VAL A 96 0.33 1.78 -9.05
C VAL A 96 0.12 3.24 -8.64
N GLU A 97 -0.66 3.99 -9.43
CA GLU A 97 -1.02 5.38 -9.10
C GLU A 97 -1.79 5.47 -7.78
N THR A 98 -2.78 4.58 -7.57
CA THR A 98 -3.57 4.52 -6.33
C THR A 98 -2.66 4.28 -5.11
N ILE A 99 -1.73 3.33 -5.20
CA ILE A 99 -0.81 2.99 -4.10
C ILE A 99 0.18 4.13 -3.85
N LEU A 100 0.72 4.73 -4.91
CA LEU A 100 1.66 5.85 -4.81
C LEU A 100 0.99 7.09 -4.23
N TRP A 101 -0.28 7.33 -4.56
CA TRP A 101 -1.07 8.39 -3.95
C TRP A 101 -1.24 8.18 -2.43
N GLU A 102 -1.47 6.94 -1.99
CA GLU A 102 -1.52 6.60 -0.56
C GLU A 102 -0.16 6.77 0.14
N LEU A 103 0.95 6.40 -0.49
CA LEU A 103 2.29 6.68 0.04
C LEU A 103 2.49 8.19 0.28
N LEU A 104 2.08 9.03 -0.67
CA LEU A 104 2.31 10.47 -0.61
C LEU A 104 1.44 11.18 0.43
N ARG A 105 0.25 10.65 0.74
CA ARG A 105 -0.71 11.29 1.65
C ARG A 105 -0.67 10.75 3.08
N ASN A 106 -0.11 9.57 3.33
CA ASN A 106 -0.07 8.96 4.66
C ASN A 106 1.22 9.33 5.43
N LYS A 107 1.11 9.37 6.77
CA LYS A 107 2.24 9.60 7.68
C LYS A 107 2.40 8.51 8.74
N GLU A 108 1.40 7.64 8.84
CA GLU A 108 1.31 6.55 9.81
C GLU A 108 1.58 5.20 9.15
N GLU A 109 1.07 4.10 9.72
CA GLU A 109 1.32 2.73 9.26
C GLU A 109 1.07 2.51 7.76
N GLY A 110 -0.02 3.08 7.22
CA GLY A 110 -0.34 3.00 5.79
C GLY A 110 0.76 3.54 4.86
N TYR A 111 1.58 4.49 5.33
CA TYR A 111 2.76 4.96 4.60
C TYR A 111 3.76 3.84 4.38
N PHE A 112 4.08 3.10 5.44
CA PHE A 112 5.11 2.05 5.40
C PHE A 112 4.65 0.87 4.57
N ILE A 113 3.39 0.46 4.69
CA ILE A 113 2.82 -0.64 3.90
C ILE A 113 2.79 -0.26 2.41
N SER A 114 2.36 0.97 2.07
CA SER A 114 2.37 1.44 0.68
C SER A 114 3.78 1.46 0.11
N CYS A 115 4.76 1.95 0.88
CA CYS A 115 6.16 1.99 0.46
C CYS A 115 6.71 0.58 0.23
N GLU A 116 6.45 -0.35 1.15
CA GLU A 116 6.88 -1.74 1.03
C GLU A 116 6.29 -2.43 -0.21
N LEU A 117 4.99 -2.27 -0.43
CA LEU A 117 4.27 -2.75 -1.61
C LEU A 117 4.90 -2.21 -2.91
N LEU A 118 5.17 -0.90 -2.99
CA LEU A 118 5.80 -0.29 -4.17
C LEU A 118 7.22 -0.80 -4.40
N LYS A 119 8.02 -0.95 -3.34
CA LYS A 119 9.37 -1.52 -3.46
C LYS A 119 9.33 -2.97 -3.94
N GLN A 120 8.38 -3.78 -3.48
CA GLN A 120 8.19 -5.15 -3.96
C GLN A 120 7.86 -5.16 -5.46
N LEU A 121 6.99 -4.27 -5.93
CA LEU A 121 6.72 -4.12 -7.36
C LEU A 121 7.98 -3.72 -8.15
N CYS A 122 8.81 -2.82 -7.59
CA CYS A 122 10.07 -2.37 -8.20
C CYS A 122 11.19 -3.42 -8.23
N THR A 123 10.97 -4.63 -7.72
CA THR A 123 11.92 -5.75 -7.93
C THR A 123 11.93 -6.25 -9.37
N THR A 124 10.99 -5.81 -10.20
CA THR A 124 10.89 -6.15 -11.62
C THR A 124 11.05 -4.90 -12.51
N PRO A 125 11.65 -5.01 -13.71
CA PRO A 125 11.73 -3.90 -14.66
C PRO A 125 10.36 -3.31 -15.01
N ARG A 126 9.35 -4.18 -15.07
CA ARG A 126 7.97 -3.80 -15.34
C ARG A 126 7.39 -2.92 -14.24
N GLY A 127 7.59 -3.26 -12.97
CA GLY A 127 7.13 -2.43 -11.86
C GLY A 127 7.84 -1.07 -11.81
N VAL A 128 9.15 -1.04 -12.09
CA VAL A 128 9.93 0.20 -12.23
C VAL A 128 9.36 1.07 -13.36
N ALA A 129 9.11 0.48 -14.54
CA ALA A 129 8.51 1.18 -15.68
C ALA A 129 7.13 1.73 -15.34
N SER A 130 6.29 0.98 -14.61
CA SER A 130 4.97 1.45 -14.17
C SER A 130 5.05 2.68 -13.26
N ILE A 131 6.03 2.77 -12.36
CA ILE A 131 6.22 3.99 -11.55
C ILE A 131 6.77 5.13 -12.41
N ARG A 132 7.77 4.86 -13.27
CA ARG A 132 8.34 5.86 -14.21
C ARG A 132 7.30 6.46 -15.15
N SER A 133 6.24 5.71 -15.48
CA SER A 133 5.12 6.19 -16.28
C SER A 133 4.23 7.25 -15.59
N LEU A 134 4.47 7.54 -14.30
CA LEU A 134 3.73 8.52 -13.51
C LEU A 134 4.62 9.72 -13.11
N PRO A 135 5.07 10.56 -14.05
CA PRO A 135 6.06 11.60 -13.79
C PRO A 135 5.60 12.65 -12.76
N SER A 136 4.30 12.94 -12.71
CA SER A 136 3.71 13.86 -11.72
C SER A 136 3.83 13.32 -10.30
N MET A 137 3.60 12.02 -10.10
CA MET A 137 3.72 11.38 -8.79
C MET A 137 5.18 11.20 -8.39
N LEU A 138 6.06 10.90 -9.33
CA LEU A 138 7.50 10.86 -9.07
C LEU A 138 8.05 12.21 -8.63
N LYS A 139 7.66 13.30 -9.29
CA LYS A 139 8.01 14.66 -8.85
C LYS A 139 7.56 14.91 -7.40
N ARG A 140 6.36 14.46 -7.02
CA ARG A 140 5.85 14.56 -5.64
C ARG A 140 6.63 13.69 -4.65
N LEU A 141 7.09 12.51 -5.06
CA LEU A 141 7.93 11.65 -4.24
C LEU A 141 9.30 12.27 -3.98
N HIS A 142 9.92 12.88 -5.00
CA HIS A 142 11.14 13.67 -4.84
C HIS A 142 10.94 14.83 -3.86
N ALA A 143 9.90 15.65 -4.05
CA ALA A 143 9.58 16.75 -3.14
C ALA A 143 9.37 16.26 -1.69
N LEU A 144 8.68 15.12 -1.51
CA LEU A 144 8.51 14.50 -0.19
C LEU A 144 9.86 14.16 0.46
N THR A 145 10.81 13.59 -0.30
CA THR A 145 12.15 13.27 0.25
C THR A 145 12.95 14.51 0.62
N GLU A 146 12.86 15.58 -0.17
CA GLU A 146 13.50 16.87 0.14
C GLU A 146 12.93 17.48 1.42
N ASP A 147 11.60 17.47 1.57
CA ASP A 147 10.92 17.99 2.75
C ASP A 147 11.25 17.18 4.00
N LEU A 148 11.27 15.84 3.90
CA LEU A 148 11.68 14.97 4.99
C LEU A 148 13.15 15.18 5.36
N THR A 149 14.03 15.36 4.39
CA THR A 149 15.46 15.67 4.62
C THR A 149 15.63 16.97 5.39
N LYS A 150 14.93 18.05 4.99
CA LYS A 150 14.95 19.33 5.70
C LYS A 150 14.45 19.17 7.14
N LYS A 151 13.38 18.40 7.37
CA LYS A 151 12.83 18.13 8.70
C LYS A 151 13.79 17.37 9.60
N VAL A 152 14.39 16.28 9.10
CA VAL A 152 15.40 15.51 9.85
C VAL A 152 16.58 16.40 10.25
N ASN A 153 17.07 17.24 9.34
CA ASN A 153 18.18 18.16 9.63
C ASN A 153 17.81 19.22 10.68
N HIS A 154 16.58 19.72 10.64
CA HIS A 154 16.07 20.67 11.63
C HIS A 154 15.84 20.02 13.01
N GLU A 155 15.32 18.80 13.05
CA GLU A 155 15.11 18.02 14.28
C GLU A 155 16.41 17.53 14.92
N LYS A 156 17.50 17.39 14.15
CA LYS A 156 18.84 17.17 14.72
C LYS A 156 19.36 18.37 15.51
N ARG A 157 18.94 19.59 15.14
CA ARG A 157 19.36 20.85 15.77
C ARG A 157 18.49 21.21 16.99
N ASN A 158 17.26 20.69 17.07
CA ASN A 158 16.30 21.03 18.12
C ASN A 158 15.94 19.81 18.98
N HIS A 159 15.83 19.97 20.31
CA HIS A 159 15.42 18.92 21.26
C HIS A 159 13.92 18.56 21.18
N ARG A 160 13.36 18.32 19.97
CA ARG A 160 11.98 17.80 19.83
C ARG A 160 11.90 16.34 20.26
N GLY A 161 10.70 15.88 20.63
CA GLY A 161 10.45 14.53 21.14
C GLY A 161 10.98 13.41 20.24
N LEU A 162 11.65 12.42 20.85
CA LEU A 162 12.38 11.34 20.18
C LEU A 162 11.53 10.52 19.20
N ALA A 163 10.27 10.25 19.53
CA ALA A 163 9.38 9.42 18.71
C ALA A 163 9.00 10.07 17.36
N ALA A 164 8.74 11.37 17.34
CA ALA A 164 8.41 12.09 16.10
C ALA A 164 9.62 12.17 15.16
N ARG A 165 10.82 12.33 15.74
CA ARG A 165 12.08 12.32 15.02
C ARG A 165 12.36 10.95 14.39
N ASP A 166 12.18 9.87 15.15
CA ASP A 166 12.39 8.50 14.63
C ASP A 166 11.42 8.19 13.48
N ASN A 167 10.15 8.60 13.58
CA ASN A 167 9.19 8.40 12.50
C ASN A 167 9.58 9.19 11.23
N THR A 168 9.94 10.47 11.35
CA THR A 168 10.36 11.28 10.19
C THR A 168 11.59 10.69 9.51
N GLU A 169 12.58 10.25 10.29
CA GLU A 169 13.80 9.64 9.77
C GLU A 169 13.51 8.28 9.10
N ARG A 170 12.66 7.45 9.71
CA ARG A 170 12.23 6.18 9.13
C ARG A 170 11.50 6.39 7.81
N ARG A 171 10.60 7.37 7.73
CA ARG A 171 9.90 7.72 6.47
C ARG A 171 10.88 8.17 5.39
N LEU A 172 11.84 9.02 5.73
CA LEU A 172 12.88 9.45 4.80
C LEU A 172 13.67 8.26 4.24
N ARG A 173 14.14 7.36 5.12
CA ARG A 173 14.89 6.17 4.71
C ARG A 173 14.10 5.30 3.73
N GLU A 174 12.81 5.08 4.01
CA GLU A 174 11.98 4.24 3.16
C GLU A 174 11.67 4.87 1.79
N ALA A 175 11.35 6.18 1.73
CA ALA A 175 11.15 6.86 0.45
C ALA A 175 12.44 6.94 -0.39
N MET A 176 13.60 7.17 0.23
CA MET A 176 14.88 7.16 -0.48
C MET A 176 15.20 5.78 -1.06
N LYS A 177 14.93 4.69 -0.32
CA LYS A 177 15.07 3.33 -0.87
C LYS A 177 14.19 3.10 -2.10
N LEU A 178 12.94 3.55 -2.04
CA LEU A 178 12.03 3.45 -3.19
C LEU A 178 12.54 4.24 -4.40
N LEU A 179 12.97 5.50 -4.20
CA LEU A 179 13.56 6.30 -5.29
C LEU A 179 14.82 5.65 -5.88
N ASN A 180 15.67 5.06 -5.04
CA ASN A 180 16.86 4.38 -5.51
C ASN A 180 16.52 3.19 -6.42
N LEU A 181 15.53 2.38 -6.05
CA LEU A 181 15.02 1.31 -6.92
C LEU A 181 14.48 1.88 -8.24
N VAL A 182 13.72 2.96 -8.18
CA VAL A 182 13.14 3.57 -9.39
C VAL A 182 14.20 4.22 -10.29
N ASN A 183 15.33 4.70 -9.76
CA ASN A 183 16.34 5.42 -10.54
C ASN A 183 17.49 4.51 -11.05
N HIS A 184 17.79 3.42 -10.35
CA HIS A 184 18.97 2.58 -10.63
C HIS A 184 18.63 1.14 -11.07
N SER A 185 17.36 0.87 -11.38
CA SER A 185 16.90 -0.40 -11.99
C SER A 185 16.64 -0.27 -13.49
#